data_AF-A0A1Q3X8B8-F1
#
_entry.id   AF-A0A1Q3X8B8-F1
#
_cell.length_a   1.000
_cell.length_b   1.000
_cell.length_c   1.000
_cell.angle_alpha   90.00
_cell.angle_beta   90.00
_cell.angle_gamma   90.00
#
_symmetry.space_group_name_H-M   'P 1'
#
loop_
_entity.id
_entity.type
_entity.pdbx_description
1 polymer ?
#
loop_
_entity_poly.entity_id
_entity_poly.type
_entity_poly.pdbx_seq_one_letter_code
_entity_poly.pdbx_strand_id
1 'polypeptide(L)'
;MNWKLVFLLSLFGMAMAIATVFWIPINIEWLFWLIIFLICAYIIAKNAPGKYFLHGFMVSVFNCLWITAAHYLLFDKYMAAHPGMIDDNAKMPLDPKIMMLIIGPVIGIASGLVLGLFSFVASKLVKK
;
A
#
# COMPACT_ATOMS: atom_id res chain seq x y z
N MET A 1 7.97 2.56 19.49
CA MET A 1 7.62 2.54 18.06
C MET A 1 8.93 2.55 17.30
N ASN A 2 9.17 1.60 16.40
CA ASN A 2 10.37 1.56 15.59
C ASN A 2 10.08 2.20 14.22
N TRP A 3 10.27 3.51 14.12
CA TRP A 3 10.01 4.26 12.89
C TRP A 3 10.91 3.85 11.73
N LYS A 4 12.15 3.43 12.02
CA LYS A 4 13.05 2.88 11.00
C LYS A 4 12.45 1.63 10.36
N LEU A 5 11.88 0.74 11.17
CA LEU A 5 11.20 -0.46 10.66
C LEU A 5 9.99 -0.10 9.80
N VAL A 6 9.15 0.83 10.27
CA VAL A 6 7.98 1.30 9.51
C VAL A 6 8.38 1.88 8.16
N PHE A 7 9.39 2.76 8.14
CA PHE A 7 9.86 3.40 6.92
C PHE A 7 10.49 2.40 5.94
N LEU A 8 11.31 1.47 6.43
CA LEU A 8 11.91 0.45 5.56
C LEU A 8 10.86 -0.47 4.94
N LEU A 9 9.87 -0.90 5.72
CA LEU A 9 8.78 -1.74 5.22
C LEU A 9 7.85 -0.98 4.27
N SER A 10 7.71 0.35 4.42
CA SER A 10 6.89 1.12 3.49
C SER A 10 7.52 1.29 2.11
N LEU A 11 8.82 1.03 1.97
CA LEU A 11 9.48 1.00 0.65
C LEU A 11 8.96 -0.12 -0.24
N PHE A 12 8.35 -1.18 0.32
CA PHE A 12 7.62 -2.16 -0.48
C PHE A 12 6.46 -1.52 -1.23
N GLY A 13 5.76 -0.57 -0.62
CA GLY A 13 4.70 0.18 -1.30
C GLY A 13 5.23 1.08 -2.41
N MET A 14 6.39 1.71 -2.21
CA MET A 14 7.04 2.47 -3.28
C MET A 14 7.45 1.59 -4.46
N ALA A 15 8.09 0.45 -4.17
CA ALA A 15 8.50 -0.51 -5.20
C ALA A 15 7.28 -1.04 -5.97
N MET A 16 6.21 -1.39 -5.26
CA MET A 16 4.95 -1.79 -5.87
C MET A 16 4.33 -0.70 -6.73
N ALA A 17 4.27 0.54 -6.24
CA ALA A 17 3.68 1.64 -7.00
C ALA A 17 4.40 1.86 -8.33
N ILE A 18 5.73 1.85 -8.32
CA ILE A 18 6.52 1.91 -9.56
C ILE A 18 6.23 0.68 -10.42
N ALA A 19 6.21 -0.52 -9.84
CA ALA A 19 5.94 -1.75 -10.59
C ALA A 19 4.56 -1.74 -11.27
N THR A 20 3.52 -1.22 -10.61
CA THR A 20 2.18 -1.06 -11.19
C THR A 20 2.15 -0.05 -12.34
N VAL A 21 3.00 0.97 -12.33
CA VAL A 21 3.05 1.93 -13.44
C VAL A 21 3.64 1.31 -14.71
N PHE A 22 4.58 0.37 -14.59
CA PHE A 22 5.38 -0.10 -15.72
C PHE A 22 5.13 -1.56 -16.14
N TRP A 23 4.79 -2.45 -15.21
CA TRP A 23 4.80 -3.90 -15.46
C TRP A 23 3.59 -4.67 -14.91
N ILE A 24 3.04 -4.27 -13.77
CA ILE A 24 2.01 -5.05 -13.08
C ILE A 24 0.63 -4.56 -13.52
N PRO A 25 -0.19 -5.41 -14.15
CA PRO A 25 -1.57 -5.09 -14.46
C PRO A 25 -2.47 -5.21 -13.22
N ILE A 26 -3.52 -4.39 -13.16
CA ILE A 26 -4.39 -4.28 -11.99
C ILE A 26 -5.04 -5.60 -11.53
N ASN A 27 -5.31 -6.53 -12.43
CA ASN A 27 -5.99 -7.79 -12.11
C ASN A 27 -5.20 -8.73 -11.18
N ILE A 28 -3.87 -8.56 -11.10
CA ILE A 28 -3.00 -9.38 -10.24
C ILE A 28 -2.41 -8.61 -9.06
N GLU A 29 -2.61 -7.29 -8.97
CA GLU A 29 -2.04 -6.44 -7.91
C GLU A 29 -2.39 -6.93 -6.50
N TRP A 30 -3.64 -7.37 -6.30
CA TRP A 30 -4.13 -7.84 -4.99
C TRP A 30 -3.31 -9.01 -4.43
N LEU A 31 -2.78 -9.88 -5.31
CA LEU A 31 -1.96 -11.02 -4.91
C LEU A 31 -0.59 -10.57 -4.40
N PHE A 32 0.04 -9.61 -5.08
CA PHE A 32 1.30 -9.02 -4.64
C PHE A 32 1.13 -8.28 -3.30
N TRP A 33 0.05 -7.52 -3.16
CA TRP A 33 -0.26 -6.84 -1.90
C TRP A 33 -0.46 -7.82 -0.74
N LEU A 34 -1.15 -8.93 -0.98
CA LEU A 34 -1.33 -9.97 0.02
C LEU A 34 0.01 -10.55 0.48
N ILE A 35 0.90 -10.89 -0.46
CA ILE A 35 2.24 -11.41 -0.16
C ILE A 35 3.04 -10.38 0.65
N ILE A 36 3.03 -9.12 0.24
CA ILE A 36 3.71 -8.03 0.95
C ILE A 36 3.15 -7.86 2.36
N PHE A 37 1.84 -7.92 2.54
CA PHE A 37 1.22 -7.79 3.86
C PHE A 37 1.63 -8.93 4.79
N LEU A 38 1.70 -10.16 4.30
CA LEU A 38 2.17 -11.31 5.07
C LEU A 38 3.65 -11.15 5.46
N ILE A 39 4.51 -10.75 4.52
CA ILE A 39 5.94 -10.51 4.77
C ILE A 39 6.12 -9.39 5.81
N CYS A 40 5.46 -8.25 5.61
CA CYS A 40 5.50 -7.12 6.54
C CYS A 40 5.00 -7.51 7.93
N ALA A 41 3.87 -8.21 8.02
CA ALA A 41 3.33 -8.69 9.29
C ALA A 41 4.30 -9.62 10.02
N TYR A 42 4.94 -10.54 9.30
CA TYR A 42 5.95 -11.44 9.87
C TYR A 42 7.18 -10.68 10.37
N ILE A 43 7.73 -9.77 9.56
CA ILE A 43 8.91 -8.98 9.95
C ILE A 43 8.58 -8.08 11.15
N ILE A 44 7.40 -7.47 11.19
CA ILE A 44 6.91 -6.69 12.33
C ILE A 44 6.80 -7.56 13.58
N ALA A 45 6.22 -8.76 13.47
CA ALA A 45 6.10 -9.68 14.59
C ALA A 45 7.47 -10.07 15.19
N LYS A 46 8.47 -10.34 14.33
CA LYS A 46 9.84 -10.68 14.75
C LYS A 46 10.59 -9.50 15.37
N ASN A 47 10.51 -8.32 14.75
CA ASN A 47 11.46 -7.23 15.02
C ASN A 47 10.86 -6.06 15.81
N ALA A 48 9.54 -5.94 15.90
CA ALA A 48 8.94 -4.84 16.63
C ALA A 48 9.05 -5.06 18.16
N PRO A 49 9.40 -4.01 18.92
CA PRO A 49 9.48 -4.08 20.39
C PRO A 49 8.08 -4.12 21.06
N GLY A 50 6.99 -4.12 20.28
CA GLY A 50 5.61 -4.05 20.75
C GLY A 50 4.74 -3.18 19.84
N LYS A 51 3.49 -2.88 20.22
CA LYS A 51 2.53 -2.08 19.43
C LYS A 51 2.43 -2.56 17.96
N TYR A 52 2.34 -3.88 17.75
CA TYR A 52 2.42 -4.50 16.43
C TYR A 52 1.36 -4.00 15.46
N PHE A 53 0.11 -3.84 15.94
CA PHE A 53 -0.98 -3.26 15.16
C PHE A 53 -0.62 -1.87 14.62
N LEU A 54 -0.09 -1.01 15.50
CA LEU A 54 0.25 0.36 15.12
C LEU A 54 1.43 0.42 14.15
N HIS A 55 2.39 -0.52 14.22
CA HIS A 55 3.44 -0.62 13.20
C HIS A 55 2.84 -0.97 11.84
N GLY A 56 1.99 -2.01 11.77
CA GLY A 56 1.33 -2.40 10.53
C GLY A 56 0.46 -1.29 9.94
N PHE A 57 -0.33 -0.62 10.78
CA PHE A 57 -1.13 0.53 10.36
C PHE A 57 -0.28 1.65 9.78
N MET A 58 0.80 2.05 10.47
CA MET A 58 1.67 3.13 10.00
C MET A 58 2.41 2.76 8.71
N VAL A 59 2.80 1.49 8.51
CA VAL A 59 3.39 1.03 7.25
C VAL A 59 2.45 1.30 6.08
N SER A 60 1.15 0.98 6.21
CA SER A 60 0.18 1.25 5.14
C SER A 60 -0.09 2.73 4.92
N VAL A 61 -0.05 3.56 5.96
CA VAL A 61 -0.16 5.03 5.80
C VAL A 61 1.00 5.57 4.97
N PHE A 62 2.24 5.15 5.25
CA PHE A 62 3.38 5.54 4.42
C PHE A 62 3.32 4.94 3.02
N ASN A 63 2.85 3.69 2.87
CA ASN A 63 2.62 3.09 1.55
C ASN A 63 1.66 3.94 0.72
N CYS A 64 0.55 4.40 1.31
CA CYS A 64 -0.39 5.28 0.64
C CYS A 64 0.29 6.55 0.11
N LEU A 65 1.17 7.18 0.89
CA LEU A 65 1.93 8.35 0.43
C LEU A 65 2.80 8.01 -0.77
N TRP A 66 3.53 6.90 -0.73
CA TRP A 66 4.38 6.46 -1.84
C TRP A 66 3.58 6.13 -3.10
N ILE A 67 2.48 5.37 -2.96
CA ILE A 67 1.63 4.97 -4.07
C ILE A 67 1.00 6.19 -4.72
N THR A 68 0.36 7.04 -3.91
CA THR A 68 -0.32 8.23 -4.40
C THR A 68 0.67 9.18 -5.08
N ALA A 69 1.86 9.38 -4.49
CA ALA A 69 2.89 10.22 -5.11
C ALA A 69 3.39 9.65 -6.44
N ALA A 70 3.68 8.34 -6.50
CA ALA A 70 4.16 7.70 -7.72
C ALA A 70 3.10 7.72 -8.84
N HIS A 71 1.84 7.38 -8.53
CA HIS A 71 0.74 7.40 -9.49
C HIS A 71 0.39 8.82 -9.93
N TYR A 72 0.49 9.80 -9.04
CA TYR A 72 0.26 11.21 -9.40
C TYR A 72 1.36 11.76 -10.31
N LEU A 73 2.64 11.50 -9.98
CA LEU A 73 3.78 11.97 -10.77
C LEU A 73 3.91 11.27 -12.12
N LEU A 74 3.52 9.99 -12.19
CA LEU A 74 3.60 9.18 -13.40
C LEU A 74 2.22 8.91 -14.01
N PHE A 75 1.26 9.79 -13.75
CA PHE A 75 -0.16 9.60 -14.08
C PHE A 75 -0.39 9.23 -15.55
N ASP A 76 0.24 9.96 -16.48
CA ASP A 76 0.01 9.73 -17.91
C ASP A 76 0.48 8.32 -18.33
N LYS A 77 1.60 7.85 -17.76
CA LYS A 77 2.09 6.47 -17.98
C LYS A 77 1.19 5.44 -17.31
N TYR A 78 0.75 5.73 -16.08
CA TYR A 78 -0.15 4.85 -15.34
C TYR A 78 -1.47 4.61 -16.08
N MET A 79 -2.08 5.69 -16.59
CA MET A 79 -3.31 5.62 -17.39
C MET A 79 -3.11 4.91 -18.72
N ALA A 80 -1.97 5.15 -19.40
CA ALA A 80 -1.65 4.44 -20.64
C ALA A 80 -1.46 2.92 -20.44
N ALA A 81 -0.93 2.51 -19.28
CA ALA A 81 -0.82 1.10 -18.90
C ALA A 81 -2.17 0.48 -18.47
N HIS A 82 -3.16 1.30 -18.11
CA HIS A 82 -4.47 0.87 -17.60
C HIS A 82 -5.64 1.49 -18.38
N PRO A 83 -5.79 1.17 -19.70
CA PRO A 83 -6.80 1.81 -20.53
C PRO A 83 -8.24 1.56 -20.05
N GLY A 84 -8.51 0.42 -19.40
CA GLY A 84 -9.82 0.13 -18.81
C GLY A 84 -10.24 1.11 -17.70
N MET A 85 -9.28 1.80 -17.06
CA MET A 85 -9.60 2.86 -16.10
C MET A 85 -9.99 4.18 -16.78
N ILE A 86 -9.66 4.39 -18.05
CA ILE A 86 -9.96 5.65 -18.75
C ILE A 86 -11.48 5.80 -18.88
N ASP A 87 -12.17 4.74 -19.28
CA ASP A 87 -13.62 4.74 -19.46
C ASP A 87 -14.39 4.91 -18.14
N ASP A 88 -13.85 4.39 -17.04
CA ASP A 88 -14.44 4.54 -15.72
C ASP A 88 -14.17 5.91 -15.12
N ASN A 89 -12.98 6.48 -15.36
CA ASN A 89 -12.66 7.86 -14.97
C ASN A 89 -13.47 8.89 -15.76
N ALA A 90 -13.76 8.64 -17.05
CA ALA A 90 -14.56 9.55 -17.88
C ALA A 90 -16.00 9.73 -17.37
N LYS A 91 -16.50 8.78 -16.57
CA LYS A 91 -17.83 8.83 -15.94
C LYS A 91 -17.84 9.58 -14.60
N MET A 92 -16.67 9.90 -14.04
CA MET A 92 -16.57 10.58 -12.76
C MET A 92 -16.67 12.11 -12.94
N PRO A 93 -17.37 12.81 -12.02
CA PRO A 93 -17.55 14.26 -12.11
C PRO A 93 -16.30 15.06 -11.71
N LEU A 94 -15.25 14.39 -11.22
CA LEU A 94 -14.02 15.01 -10.71
C LEU A 94 -12.81 14.57 -11.53
N ASP A 95 -11.80 15.44 -11.55
CA ASP A 95 -10.53 15.14 -12.20
C ASP A 95 -9.90 13.86 -11.59
N PRO A 96 -9.44 12.91 -12.42
CA PRO A 96 -8.88 11.64 -11.95
C PRO A 96 -7.70 11.78 -10.99
N LYS A 97 -6.87 12.82 -11.12
CA LYS A 97 -5.74 13.05 -10.20
C LYS A 97 -6.23 13.51 -8.83
N ILE A 98 -7.28 14.32 -8.79
CA ILE A 98 -7.94 14.71 -7.53
C ILE A 98 -8.58 13.49 -6.88
N MET A 99 -9.24 12.63 -7.67
CA MET A 99 -9.82 11.38 -7.17
C MET A 99 -8.76 10.46 -6.55
N MET A 100 -7.58 10.33 -7.16
CA MET A 100 -6.46 9.57 -6.58
C MET A 100 -6.00 10.13 -5.24
N LEU A 101 -5.90 11.46 -5.11
CA LEU A 101 -5.50 12.12 -3.86
C LEU A 101 -6.52 11.91 -2.72
N ILE A 102 -7.80 11.70 -3.04
CA ILE A 102 -8.86 11.46 -2.06
C ILE A 102 -8.97 9.96 -1.72
N ILE A 103 -9.02 9.12 -2.75
CA ILE A 103 -9.17 7.67 -2.59
C ILE A 103 -7.92 7.04 -1.98
N GLY A 104 -6.73 7.51 -2.34
CA GLY A 104 -5.45 7.02 -1.83
C GLY A 104 -5.45 6.92 -0.29
N PRO A 105 -5.67 8.02 0.45
CA PRO A 105 -5.76 8.02 1.91
C PRO A 105 -6.81 7.08 2.47
N VAL A 106 -7.99 6.98 1.85
CA VAL A 106 -9.06 6.07 2.29
C VAL A 106 -8.60 4.61 2.18
N ILE A 107 -8.01 4.23 1.04
CA ILE A 107 -7.44 2.89 0.84
C ILE A 107 -6.25 2.67 1.79
N GLY A 108 -5.41 3.67 2.01
CA GLY A 108 -4.29 3.63 2.94
C GLY A 108 -4.72 3.33 4.39
N ILE A 109 -5.79 3.97 4.85
CA ILE A 109 -6.35 3.73 6.18
C ILE A 109 -6.97 2.33 6.25
N ALA A 110 -7.80 1.95 5.27
CA ALA A 110 -8.46 0.64 5.25
C ALA A 110 -7.43 -0.50 5.21
N SER A 111 -6.44 -0.42 4.32
CA SER A 111 -5.33 -1.36 4.23
C SER A 111 -4.44 -1.34 5.48
N GLY A 112 -4.31 -0.19 6.15
CA GLY A 112 -3.63 -0.07 7.43
C GLY A 112 -4.32 -0.81 8.55
N LEU A 113 -5.65 -0.80 8.61
CA LEU A 113 -6.41 -1.62 9.55
C LEU A 113 -6.15 -3.11 9.30
N VAL A 114 -6.17 -3.55 8.04
CA VAL A 114 -5.90 -4.95 7.65
C VAL A 114 -4.47 -5.36 8.01
N LEU A 115 -3.46 -4.59 7.61
CA LEU A 115 -2.06 -4.89 7.90
C LEU A 115 -1.77 -4.81 9.41
N GLY A 116 -2.40 -3.88 10.11
CA GLY A 116 -2.36 -3.79 11.57
C GLY A 116 -2.88 -5.07 12.23
N LEU A 117 -4.04 -5.57 11.79
CA LEU A 117 -4.59 -6.84 12.28
C LEU A 117 -3.66 -8.02 11.98
N PHE A 118 -3.14 -8.13 10.76
CA PHE A 118 -2.21 -9.19 10.39
C PHE A 118 -0.94 -9.14 11.24
N SER A 119 -0.37 -7.96 11.46
CA SER A 119 0.81 -7.77 12.31
C SER A 119 0.54 -8.16 13.75
N PHE A 120 -0.65 -7.84 14.28
CA PHE A 120 -1.08 -8.23 15.61
C PHE A 120 -1.23 -9.76 15.72
N VAL A 121 -1.94 -10.40 14.80
CA VAL A 121 -2.11 -11.87 14.79
C VAL A 121 -0.75 -12.56 14.64
N ALA A 122 0.09 -12.13 13.70
CA ALA A 122 1.43 -12.68 13.49
C ALA A 122 2.27 -12.61 14.76
N SER A 123 2.18 -11.52 15.54
CA SER A 123 2.90 -11.38 16.82
C SER A 123 2.51 -12.39 17.90
N LYS A 124 1.36 -13.06 17.75
CA LYS A 124 0.91 -14.15 18.64
C LYS A 124 1.36 -15.52 18.17
N LEU A 125 1.54 -15.69 16.86
CA LEU A 125 1.91 -16.96 16.23
C LEU A 125 3.43 -17.15 16.15
N VAL A 126 4.15 -16.05 15.91
CA VAL A 126 5.60 -16.07 15.71
C VAL A 126 6.31 -16.04 17.05
N LYS A 127 7.08 -17.08 17.34
CA LYS A 127 8.03 -17.08 18.48
C LYS A 127 9.19 -16.13 18.14
N LYS A 128 9.53 -15.25 19.07
CA LYS A 128 10.66 -14.32 18.92
C LYS A 128 11.96 -15.10 18.79
#